data_AF-A0A3D1JTZ2-F1
#
_entry.id   AF-A0A3D1JTZ2-F1
#
_cell.length_a   1.000
_cell.length_b   1.000
_cell.length_c   1.000
_cell.angle_alpha   90.00
_cell.angle_beta   90.00
_cell.angle_gamma   90.00
#
_symmetry.space_group_name_H-M   'P 1'
#
loop_
_entity.id
_entity.type
_entity.pdbx_description
1 polymer ?
#
loop_
_entity_poly.entity_id
_entity_poly.type
_entity_poly.pdbx_seq_one_letter_code
_entity_poly.pdbx_strand_id
1 'polypeptide(L)'
;MIYKTFLASNTAKGFVGYFSDFMASHRTVILKGGPGTGKSTLMKKLARTAEKTGEDVWLFYCSSDPDSLDGVFFPSRNFVVLDGTSPHALDATVPAINESIVNLLSAVDGNALLPHEDEIRTLIKQKKQHFVAAYAALKASAELDKHTSALILDSADAAELAAVIDSVYADVSTAECSGEKRFFYDAFTPD
;
A
#
# COMPACT_ATOMS: atom_id res chain seq x y z
N MET A 1 11.40 10.18 -14.02
CA MET A 1 10.10 9.54 -14.35
C MET A 1 9.36 9.21 -13.06
N ILE A 2 8.03 9.24 -13.05
CA ILE A 2 7.22 8.90 -11.87
C ILE A 2 6.60 7.53 -12.07
N TYR A 3 6.85 6.63 -11.13
CA TYR A 3 6.21 5.33 -11.05
C TYR A 3 5.21 5.34 -9.91
N LYS A 4 4.01 4.83 -10.13
CA LYS A 4 2.96 4.74 -9.12
C LYS A 4 2.67 3.28 -8.85
N THR A 5 2.65 2.90 -7.58
CA THR A 5 2.34 1.53 -7.20
C THR A 5 1.90 1.44 -5.74
N PHE A 6 1.71 0.23 -5.23
CA PHE A 6 1.36 -0.07 -3.85
C PHE A 6 2.42 -0.98 -3.22
N LEU A 7 2.67 -0.83 -1.93
CA LEU A 7 3.45 -1.81 -1.14
C LEU A 7 2.58 -2.69 -0.24
N ALA A 8 1.28 -2.40 -0.19
CA ALA A 8 0.30 -3.17 0.56
C ALA A 8 -1.08 -3.15 -0.07
N SER A 9 -1.91 -4.09 0.37
CA SER A 9 -3.28 -4.27 -0.08
C SER A 9 -4.17 -4.79 1.04
N ASN A 10 -5.46 -4.51 0.93
CA ASN A 10 -6.51 -5.09 1.77
C ASN A 10 -7.05 -6.35 1.08
N THR A 11 -6.82 -7.52 1.69
CA THR A 11 -7.13 -8.82 1.09
C THR A 11 -8.13 -9.62 1.91
N ALA A 12 -8.59 -10.76 1.38
CA ALA A 12 -9.38 -11.75 2.13
C ALA A 12 -8.65 -12.32 3.38
N LYS A 13 -7.32 -12.21 3.43
CA LYS A 13 -6.49 -12.58 4.58
C LYS A 13 -6.26 -11.41 5.55
N GLY A 14 -6.91 -10.27 5.31
CA GLY A 14 -6.67 -9.01 6.00
C GLY A 14 -5.64 -8.14 5.27
N PHE A 15 -5.06 -7.20 6.01
CA PHE A 15 -4.01 -6.31 5.52
C PHE A 15 -2.72 -7.11 5.22
N VAL A 16 -2.20 -6.99 4.00
CA VAL A 16 -0.93 -7.61 3.56
C VAL A 16 -0.02 -6.51 3.02
N GLY A 17 1.22 -6.46 3.50
CA GLY A 17 2.20 -5.47 3.06
C GLY A 17 3.62 -6.00 3.07
N TYR A 18 4.45 -5.45 2.18
CA TYR A 18 5.84 -5.87 1.93
C TYR A 18 6.87 -4.83 2.42
N PHE A 19 6.47 -3.95 3.33
CA PHE A 19 7.31 -2.85 3.79
C PHE A 19 8.62 -3.33 4.45
N SER A 20 8.56 -4.35 5.32
CA SER A 20 9.76 -4.85 6.01
C SER A 20 10.77 -5.47 5.03
N ASP A 21 10.29 -6.26 4.08
CA ASP A 21 11.14 -6.85 3.03
C ASP A 21 11.75 -5.75 2.16
N PHE A 22 10.97 -4.71 1.86
CA PHE A 22 11.46 -3.54 1.15
C PHE A 22 12.53 -2.81 1.97
N MET A 23 12.29 -2.54 3.25
CA MET A 23 13.26 -1.87 4.13
C MET A 23 14.60 -2.60 4.24
N ALA A 24 14.58 -3.94 4.26
CA ALA A 24 15.79 -4.74 4.45
C ALA A 24 16.90 -4.47 3.41
N SER A 25 16.55 -3.97 2.23
CA SER A 25 17.51 -3.70 1.14
C SER A 25 17.78 -2.21 0.90
N HIS A 26 17.11 -1.31 1.61
CA HIS A 26 17.10 0.12 1.30
C HIS A 26 17.36 1.00 2.52
N ARG A 27 18.08 2.11 2.32
CA ARG A 27 18.22 3.14 3.36
C ARG A 27 16.84 3.72 3.63
N THR A 28 16.38 3.69 4.88
CA THR A 28 14.99 3.98 5.20
C THR A 28 14.83 5.13 6.19
N VAL A 29 13.91 6.04 5.91
CA VAL A 29 13.34 6.96 6.91
C VAL A 29 11.90 6.56 7.18
N ILE A 30 11.60 6.27 8.44
CA ILE A 30 10.26 5.93 8.91
C ILE A 30 9.62 7.18 9.51
N LEU A 31 8.50 7.61 8.94
CA LEU A 31 7.69 8.70 9.47
C LEU A 31 6.67 8.16 10.47
N LYS A 32 6.76 8.58 11.74
CA LYS A 32 5.79 8.22 12.78
C LYS A 32 4.83 9.39 13.02
N GLY A 33 3.52 9.10 13.07
CA GLY A 33 2.51 10.05 13.52
C GLY A 33 1.09 9.70 13.10
N GLY A 34 0.09 10.23 13.80
CA GLY A 34 -1.33 9.94 13.53
C GLY A 34 -1.81 10.40 12.15
N PRO A 35 -3.05 10.05 11.76
CA PRO A 35 -3.70 10.67 10.59
C PRO A 35 -3.62 12.20 10.65
N GLY A 36 -3.43 12.85 9.50
CA GLY A 36 -3.38 14.32 9.44
C GLY A 36 -2.06 14.99 9.88
N THR A 37 -1.06 14.25 10.37
CA THR A 37 0.24 14.84 10.76
C THR A 37 1.15 15.27 9.60
N GLY A 38 0.68 15.15 8.35
CA GLY A 38 1.40 15.61 7.16
C GLY A 38 2.39 14.61 6.55
N LYS A 39 2.36 13.32 6.91
CA LYS A 39 3.24 12.27 6.34
C LYS A 39 3.18 12.20 4.82
N SER A 40 2.00 11.92 4.25
CA SER A 40 1.78 11.90 2.79
C SER A 40 2.17 13.22 2.12
N THR A 41 1.82 14.35 2.74
CA THR A 41 2.20 15.69 2.24
C THR A 41 3.71 15.86 2.17
N LEU A 42 4.46 15.42 3.18
CA LEU A 42 5.92 15.47 3.19
C LEU A 42 6.50 14.58 2.08
N MET A 43 6.00 13.35 1.93
CA MET A 43 6.44 12.42 0.89
C MET A 43 6.17 12.97 -0.53
N LYS A 44 4.98 13.53 -0.77
CA LYS A 44 4.65 14.21 -2.04
C LYS A 44 5.56 15.41 -2.32
N LYS A 45 5.94 16.19 -1.30
CA LYS A 45 6.90 17.31 -1.45
C LYS A 45 8.31 16.82 -1.80
N LEU A 46 8.77 15.72 -1.20
CA LEU A 46 10.05 15.11 -1.53
C LEU A 46 10.05 14.60 -2.98
N ALA A 47 9.01 13.87 -3.39
CA ALA A 47 8.83 13.39 -4.75
C ALA A 47 8.89 14.52 -5.78
N ARG A 48 8.09 15.59 -5.59
CA ARG A 48 8.08 16.76 -6.48
C ARG A 48 9.44 17.44 -6.59
N THR A 49 10.22 17.45 -5.51
CA THR A 49 11.57 18.04 -5.52
C THR A 49 12.52 17.19 -6.36
N ALA A 50 12.48 15.87 -6.20
CA ALA A 50 13.30 14.95 -6.98
C ALA A 50 12.92 14.94 -8.48
N GLU A 51 11.63 15.03 -8.79
CA GLU A 51 11.13 15.18 -10.16
C GLU A 51 11.71 16.42 -10.86
N LYS A 52 11.75 17.56 -10.17
CA LYS A 52 12.33 18.81 -10.71
C LYS A 52 13.81 18.68 -11.05
N THR A 53 14.51 17.75 -10.41
CA THR A 53 15.91 17.44 -10.68
C THR A 53 16.10 16.32 -11.70
N GLY A 54 15.02 15.82 -12.32
CA GLY A 54 15.06 14.76 -13.32
C GLY A 54 15.28 13.35 -12.74
N GLU A 55 15.13 13.19 -11.43
CA GLU A 55 15.31 11.90 -10.75
C GLU A 55 14.07 11.02 -10.93
N ASP A 56 14.29 9.70 -11.00
CA ASP A 56 13.21 8.73 -10.96
C ASP A 56 12.66 8.58 -9.55
N VAL A 57 11.34 8.51 -9.43
CA VAL A 57 10.66 8.42 -8.13
C VAL A 57 9.55 7.40 -8.21
N TRP A 58 9.44 6.59 -7.16
CA TRP A 58 8.38 5.62 -6.98
C TRP A 58 7.47 6.08 -5.84
N LEU A 59 6.18 6.21 -6.13
CA LEU A 59 5.15 6.58 -5.17
C LEU A 59 4.40 5.32 -4.75
N PHE A 60 4.42 5.04 -3.45
CA PHE A 60 3.67 3.95 -2.85
C PHE A 60 2.38 4.50 -2.25
N TYR A 61 1.26 4.24 -2.91
CA TYR A 61 -0.06 4.69 -2.50
C TYR A 61 -0.61 3.85 -1.34
N CYS A 62 -1.44 4.48 -0.52
CA CYS A 62 -2.09 3.81 0.59
C CYS A 62 -3.23 2.93 0.09
N SER A 63 -3.30 1.69 0.57
CA SER A 63 -4.35 0.73 0.18
C SER A 63 -5.75 1.10 0.70
N SER A 64 -5.84 2.10 1.57
CA SER A 64 -7.08 2.53 2.24
C SER A 64 -7.47 3.98 1.98
N ASP A 65 -6.56 4.78 1.39
CA ASP A 65 -6.77 6.20 1.08
C ASP A 65 -6.03 6.52 -0.23
N PRO A 66 -6.75 6.62 -1.38
CA PRO A 66 -6.15 6.83 -2.70
C PRO A 66 -5.36 8.14 -2.83
N ASP A 67 -5.68 9.12 -2.00
CA ASP A 67 -4.98 10.39 -1.95
C ASP A 67 -3.78 10.37 -0.98
N SER A 68 -3.57 9.29 -0.23
CA SER A 68 -2.44 9.15 0.67
C SER A 68 -1.31 8.31 0.08
N LEU A 69 -0.08 8.60 0.52
CA LEU A 69 1.09 7.78 0.26
C LEU A 69 1.46 7.06 1.56
N ASP A 70 1.78 5.77 1.43
CA ASP A 70 2.46 4.98 2.46
C ASP A 70 3.98 5.01 2.28
N GLY A 71 4.47 5.50 1.13
CA GLY A 71 5.90 5.63 0.91
C GLY A 71 6.31 6.37 -0.37
N VAL A 72 7.58 6.76 -0.40
CA VAL A 72 8.26 7.28 -1.60
C VAL A 72 9.67 6.71 -1.67
N PHE A 73 10.05 6.17 -2.83
CA PHE A 73 11.34 5.56 -3.08
C PHE A 73 12.11 6.28 -4.19
N PHE A 74 13.41 6.45 -3.96
CA PHE A 74 14.38 7.15 -4.81
C PHE A 74 15.45 6.13 -5.25
N PRO A 75 15.27 5.46 -6.41
CA PRO A 75 16.12 4.35 -6.83
C PRO A 75 17.60 4.70 -6.96
N SER A 76 17.91 5.86 -7.56
CA SER A 76 19.29 6.31 -7.77
C SER A 76 20.06 6.54 -6.46
N ARG A 77 19.36 6.70 -5.34
CA ARG A 77 19.92 6.92 -4.00
C ARG A 77 19.83 5.70 -3.09
N ASN A 78 19.18 4.63 -3.56
CA ASN A 78 18.78 3.48 -2.74
C ASN A 78 18.11 3.89 -1.42
N PHE A 79 17.20 4.87 -1.50
CA PHE A 79 16.62 5.56 -0.34
C PHE A 79 15.09 5.57 -0.39
N VAL A 80 14.45 5.21 0.73
CA VAL A 80 12.99 5.18 0.86
C VAL A 80 12.54 5.95 2.10
N VAL A 81 11.40 6.62 1.98
CA VAL A 81 10.65 7.19 3.11
C VAL A 81 9.34 6.44 3.21
N LEU A 82 8.99 5.92 4.39
CA LEU A 82 7.80 5.10 4.63
C LEU A 82 6.94 5.65 5.77
N ASP A 83 5.63 5.45 5.69
CA ASP A 83 4.69 5.65 6.80
C ASP A 83 4.79 4.48 7.80
N GLY A 84 5.14 4.79 9.05
CA GLY A 84 5.25 3.82 10.14
C GLY A 84 4.01 3.73 11.03
N THR A 85 2.86 4.23 10.59
CA THR A 85 1.60 4.23 11.35
C THR A 85 0.78 2.97 11.12
N SER A 86 0.16 2.45 12.18
CA SER A 86 -0.73 1.28 12.11
C SER A 86 -1.78 1.42 10.99
N PRO A 87 -1.98 0.39 10.13
CA PRO A 87 -1.54 -1.00 10.25
C PRO A 87 -0.06 -1.28 9.90
N HIS A 88 0.63 -0.29 9.33
CA HIS A 88 2.04 -0.34 8.92
C HIS A 88 2.98 -0.06 10.10
N ALA A 89 2.82 -0.76 11.23
CA ALA A 89 3.66 -0.53 12.40
C ALA A 89 5.11 -0.99 12.13
N LEU A 90 5.87 -0.14 11.45
CA LEU A 90 7.26 -0.34 11.08
C LEU A 90 8.14 0.29 12.13
N ASP A 91 9.01 -0.49 12.75
CA ASP A 91 10.08 0.02 13.59
C ASP A 91 11.42 -0.27 12.93
N ALA A 92 12.45 0.49 13.36
CA ALA A 92 13.79 0.29 12.84
C ALA A 92 14.36 -1.05 13.34
N THR A 93 14.72 -1.92 12.41
CA THR A 93 15.42 -3.19 12.63
C THR A 93 16.94 -2.98 12.79
N VAL A 94 17.51 -2.01 12.07
CA VAL A 94 18.93 -1.63 12.13
C VAL A 94 19.05 -0.11 12.32
N PRO A 95 18.64 0.40 13.50
CA PRO A 95 18.58 1.83 13.76
C PRO A 95 19.95 2.50 13.65
N ALA A 96 19.96 3.75 13.18
CA ALA A 96 21.13 4.63 13.07
C ALA A 96 22.24 4.20 12.11
N ILE A 97 22.17 3.00 11.53
CA ILE A 97 23.08 2.55 10.48
C ILE A 97 22.43 2.74 9.11
N ASN A 98 21.25 2.13 8.92
CA ASN A 98 20.53 2.16 7.64
C ASN A 98 19.14 2.81 7.75
N GLU A 99 18.65 2.98 8.97
CA GLU A 99 17.28 3.36 9.25
C GLU A 99 17.20 4.53 10.25
N SER A 100 16.25 5.44 10.04
CA SER A 100 16.02 6.59 10.92
C SER A 100 14.53 6.79 11.14
N ILE A 101 14.15 7.22 12.34
CA ILE A 101 12.75 7.51 12.68
C ILE A 101 12.58 9.01 12.82
N VAL A 102 11.58 9.56 12.16
CA VAL A 102 11.16 10.96 12.30
C VAL A 102 9.78 10.99 12.94
N ASN A 103 9.71 11.55 14.15
CA ASN A 103 8.46 11.71 14.88
C ASN A 103 7.76 13.02 14.49
N LEU A 104 6.67 12.95 13.74
CA LEU A 104 5.89 14.13 13.37
C LEU A 104 4.91 14.57 14.46
N LEU A 105 4.66 13.76 15.49
CA LEU A 105 3.82 14.16 16.62
C LEU A 105 4.45 15.28 17.44
N SER A 106 5.77 15.48 17.36
CA SER A 106 6.43 16.60 18.03
C SER A 106 5.99 17.98 17.51
N ALA A 107 5.37 18.02 16.33
CA ALA A 107 4.82 19.24 15.74
C ALA A 107 3.30 19.39 15.95
N VAL A 108 2.66 18.47 16.69
CA VAL A 108 1.22 18.47 16.96
C VAL A 108 0.95 19.17 18.28
N ASP A 109 0.03 20.13 18.29
CA ASP A 109 -0.47 20.73 19.52
C ASP A 109 -1.53 19.82 20.16
N GLY A 110 -1.11 19.06 21.18
CA GLY A 110 -2.01 18.18 21.91
C GLY A 110 -3.14 18.94 22.63
N ASN A 111 -2.93 20.18 23.07
CA ASN A 111 -3.95 20.95 23.78
C ASN A 111 -5.10 21.33 22.85
N ALA A 112 -4.81 21.56 21.56
CA ALA A 112 -5.84 21.80 20.54
C ALA A 112 -6.72 20.57 20.29
N LEU A 113 -6.24 19.35 20.60
CA LEU A 113 -6.97 18.10 20.40
C LEU A 113 -7.79 17.66 21.61
N LEU A 114 -7.44 18.10 22.82
CA LEU A 114 -8.13 17.72 24.07
C LEU A 114 -9.65 17.96 24.03
N PRO A 115 -10.18 19.10 23.49
CA PRO A 115 -11.62 19.31 23.41
C PRO A 115 -12.36 18.27 22.54
N HIS A 116 -11.64 17.54 21.68
CA HIS A 116 -12.17 16.57 20.74
C HIS A 116 -11.87 15.12 21.13
N GLU A 117 -11.39 14.86 22.36
CA GLU A 117 -10.93 13.54 22.77
C GLU A 117 -11.97 12.43 22.55
N ASP A 118 -13.22 12.65 22.99
CA ASP A 118 -14.29 11.66 22.87
C ASP A 118 -14.66 11.36 21.42
N GLU A 119 -14.68 12.40 20.58
CA GLU A 119 -14.92 12.28 19.14
C GLU A 119 -13.80 11.47 18.48
N ILE A 120 -12.53 11.82 18.76
CA ILE A 120 -11.36 11.12 18.22
C ILE A 120 -11.38 9.63 18.63
N ARG A 121 -11.64 9.33 19.92
CA ARG A 121 -11.74 7.95 20.41
C ARG A 121 -12.86 7.18 19.73
N THR A 122 -14.00 7.83 19.51
CA THR A 122 -15.15 7.24 18.82
C THR A 122 -14.81 6.91 17.36
N LEU A 123 -14.20 7.85 16.63
CA LEU A 123 -13.78 7.65 15.24
C LEU A 123 -12.73 6.54 15.11
N ILE A 124 -11.76 6.46 16.02
CA ILE A 124 -10.77 5.37 16.05
C ILE A 124 -11.46 4.01 16.23
N LYS A 125 -12.45 3.93 17.12
CA LYS A 125 -13.22 2.70 17.36
C LYS A 125 -14.05 2.32 16.13
N GLN A 126 -14.75 3.27 15.53
CA GLN A 126 -15.56 3.05 14.32
C GLN A 126 -14.70 2.59 13.15
N LYS A 127 -13.56 3.25 12.90
CA LYS A 127 -12.57 2.83 11.91
C LYS A 127 -12.22 1.35 12.08
N LYS A 128 -11.88 0.92 13.30
CA LYS A 128 -11.54 -0.48 13.58
C LYS A 128 -12.69 -1.43 13.26
N GLN A 129 -13.93 -1.07 13.60
CA GLN A 129 -15.12 -1.87 13.31
C GLN A 129 -15.38 -1.98 11.80
N HIS A 130 -15.20 -0.89 11.05
CA HIS A 130 -15.34 -0.92 9.59
C HIS A 130 -14.31 -1.84 8.93
N PHE A 131 -13.04 -1.80 9.35
CA PHE A 131 -12.04 -2.74 8.83
C PHE A 131 -12.38 -4.21 9.13
N VAL A 132 -12.89 -4.51 10.32
CA VAL A 132 -13.35 -5.88 10.66
C VAL A 132 -14.47 -6.33 9.71
N ALA A 133 -15.47 -5.48 9.48
CA ALA A 133 -16.56 -5.78 8.57
C ALA A 133 -16.08 -5.94 7.11
N ALA A 134 -15.19 -5.05 6.66
CA ALA A 134 -14.60 -5.11 5.33
C ALA A 134 -13.83 -6.42 5.10
N TYR A 135 -12.97 -6.82 6.05
CA TYR A 135 -12.23 -8.08 5.93
C TYR A 135 -13.13 -9.31 6.01
N ALA A 136 -14.22 -9.27 6.77
CA ALA A 136 -15.21 -10.34 6.77
C ALA A 136 -15.89 -10.47 5.39
N ALA A 137 -16.25 -9.35 4.76
CA ALA A 137 -16.82 -9.34 3.41
C ALA A 137 -15.83 -9.84 2.36
N LEU A 138 -14.57 -9.38 2.40
CA LEU A 138 -13.51 -9.84 1.50
C LEU A 138 -13.25 -11.35 1.64
N LYS A 139 -13.26 -11.86 2.88
CA LYS A 139 -13.12 -13.29 3.14
C LYS A 139 -14.28 -14.09 2.55
N ALA A 140 -15.52 -13.64 2.77
CA ALA A 140 -16.70 -14.30 2.20
C ALA A 140 -16.67 -14.30 0.66
N SER A 141 -16.29 -13.16 0.06
CA SER A 141 -16.11 -13.04 -1.40
C SER A 141 -15.09 -14.04 -1.94
N ALA A 142 -13.92 -14.15 -1.30
CA ALA A 142 -12.89 -15.09 -1.73
C ALA A 142 -13.30 -16.57 -1.61
N GLU A 143 -14.07 -16.94 -0.59
CA GLU A 143 -14.61 -18.31 -0.49
C GLU A 143 -15.63 -18.59 -1.60
N LEU A 144 -16.53 -17.63 -1.88
CA LEU A 144 -17.50 -17.75 -2.99
C LEU A 144 -16.80 -17.84 -4.35
N ASP A 145 -15.79 -17.02 -4.58
CA ASP A 145 -14.98 -17.04 -5.80
C ASP A 145 -14.28 -18.38 -5.99
N LYS A 146 -13.67 -18.93 -4.93
CA LYS A 146 -13.05 -20.26 -4.94
C LYS A 146 -14.06 -21.36 -5.28
N HIS A 147 -15.24 -21.32 -4.66
CA HIS A 147 -16.31 -22.29 -4.94
C HIS A 147 -16.81 -22.19 -6.39
N THR A 148 -17.02 -20.96 -6.87
CA THR A 148 -17.49 -20.70 -8.23
C THR A 148 -16.45 -21.13 -9.26
N SER A 149 -15.18 -20.80 -9.04
CA SER A 149 -14.06 -21.22 -9.88
C SER A 149 -13.94 -22.75 -9.96
N ALA A 150 -14.12 -23.46 -8.84
CA ALA A 150 -14.10 -24.91 -8.83
C ALA A 150 -15.23 -25.52 -9.68
N LEU A 151 -16.45 -24.98 -9.60
CA LEU A 151 -17.58 -25.44 -10.42
C LEU A 151 -17.36 -25.15 -11.90
N ILE A 152 -16.85 -23.97 -12.24
CA ILE A 152 -16.51 -23.60 -13.62
C ILE A 152 -15.50 -24.60 -14.17
N LEU A 153 -14.40 -24.84 -13.45
CA LEU A 153 -13.34 -25.74 -13.88
C LEU A 153 -13.80 -27.20 -14.01
N ASP A 154 -14.69 -27.68 -13.14
CA ASP A 154 -15.27 -29.02 -13.23
C ASP A 154 -16.18 -29.19 -14.45
N SER A 155 -16.86 -28.11 -14.84
CA SER A 155 -17.77 -28.08 -16.00
C SER A 155 -17.10 -27.70 -17.32
N ALA A 156 -15.88 -27.18 -17.29
CA ALA A 156 -15.20 -26.65 -18.45
C ALA A 156 -14.62 -27.75 -19.33
N ASP A 157 -14.71 -27.57 -20.65
CA ASP A 157 -13.93 -28.39 -21.58
C ASP A 157 -12.44 -27.98 -21.46
N ALA A 158 -11.61 -28.93 -21.03
CA ALA A 158 -10.21 -28.68 -20.77
C ALA A 158 -9.42 -28.23 -22.02
N ALA A 159 -9.81 -28.71 -23.21
CA ALA A 159 -9.16 -28.34 -24.46
C ALA A 159 -9.55 -26.93 -24.90
N GLU A 160 -10.83 -26.55 -24.76
CA GLU A 160 -11.25 -25.17 -25.02
C GLU A 160 -10.62 -24.19 -24.03
N LEU A 161 -10.57 -24.54 -22.74
CA LEU A 161 -9.94 -23.70 -21.73
C LEU A 161 -8.44 -23.49 -22.02
N ALA A 162 -7.72 -24.54 -22.40
CA ALA A 162 -6.32 -24.44 -22.78
C ALA A 162 -6.13 -23.53 -24.01
N ALA A 163 -6.97 -23.67 -25.03
CA ALA A 163 -6.91 -22.82 -26.22
C ALA A 163 -7.18 -21.34 -25.89
N VAL A 164 -8.12 -21.04 -24.99
CA VAL A 164 -8.37 -19.67 -24.50
C VAL A 164 -7.15 -19.15 -23.73
N ILE A 165 -6.59 -19.94 -22.81
CA ILE A 165 -5.39 -19.56 -22.04
C ILE A 165 -4.24 -19.22 -22.99
N ASP A 166 -3.95 -20.08 -23.98
CA ASP A 166 -2.88 -19.86 -24.95
C ASP A 166 -3.11 -18.59 -25.78
N SER A 167 -4.36 -18.32 -26.19
CA SER A 167 -4.71 -17.10 -26.93
C SER A 167 -4.47 -15.83 -26.09
N VAL A 168 -4.88 -15.85 -24.82
CA VAL A 168 -4.67 -14.72 -23.89
C VAL A 168 -3.18 -14.52 -23.63
N TYR A 169 -2.41 -15.60 -23.43
CA TYR A 169 -0.97 -15.50 -23.22
C TYR A 169 -0.24 -14.93 -24.44
N ALA A 170 -0.63 -15.34 -25.65
CA ALA A 170 -0.05 -14.79 -26.87
C ALA A 170 -0.27 -13.26 -26.95
N ASP A 171 -1.49 -12.80 -26.66
CA ASP A 171 -1.83 -11.37 -26.65
C ASP A 171 -1.04 -10.60 -25.57
N VAL A 172 -0.98 -11.11 -24.34
CA VAL A 172 -0.27 -10.45 -23.23
C VAL A 172 1.25 -10.41 -23.48
N SER A 173 1.83 -11.45 -24.08
CA SER A 173 3.28 -11.54 -24.34
C SER A 173 3.79 -10.50 -25.35
N THR A 174 2.90 -9.89 -26.14
CA THR A 174 3.23 -8.90 -27.16
C THR A 174 2.89 -7.46 -26.76
N ALA A 175 2.25 -7.26 -25.60
CA ALA A 175 1.87 -5.94 -25.13
C ALA A 175 3.09 -5.11 -24.69
N GLU A 176 3.24 -3.89 -25.23
CA GLU A 176 4.22 -2.92 -24.73
C GLU A 176 3.93 -2.59 -23.26
N CYS A 177 4.93 -2.77 -22.40
CA CYS A 177 4.79 -2.47 -20.98
C CYS A 177 4.73 -0.94 -20.80
N SER A 178 3.52 -0.41 -20.56
CA SER A 178 3.38 0.96 -20.08
C SER A 178 4.13 1.09 -18.75
N GLY A 179 4.64 2.28 -18.41
CA GLY A 179 5.45 2.52 -17.22
C GLY A 179 4.77 2.26 -15.85
N GLU A 180 3.64 1.55 -15.83
CA GLU A 180 2.91 1.13 -14.66
C GLU A 180 3.25 -0.33 -14.32
N LYS A 181 3.82 -0.58 -13.14
CA LYS A 181 4.07 -1.93 -12.62
C LYS A 181 3.05 -2.27 -11.54
N ARG A 182 2.25 -3.30 -11.80
CA ARG A 182 1.28 -3.88 -10.85
C ARG A 182 1.97 -4.99 -10.06
N PHE A 183 2.12 -4.80 -8.75
CA PHE A 183 2.77 -5.78 -7.85
C PHE A 183 1.77 -6.75 -7.22
N PHE A 184 0.49 -6.42 -7.28
CA PHE A 184 -0.60 -7.25 -6.78
C PHE A 184 -1.41 -7.74 -7.97
N TYR A 185 -1.61 -9.05 -8.05
CA TYR A 185 -2.49 -9.69 -9.03
C TYR A 185 -3.96 -9.34 -8.75
N ASP A 186 -4.35 -9.41 -7.47
CA ASP A 186 -5.66 -8.98 -6.96
C ASP A 186 -5.46 -7.98 -5.81
N ALA A 187 -6.00 -6.77 -5.95
CA ALA A 187 -6.05 -5.77 -4.89
C ALA A 187 -7.36 -4.98 -4.98
N PHE A 188 -8.00 -4.76 -3.83
CA PHE A 188 -9.16 -3.89 -3.73
C PHE A 188 -8.72 -2.59 -3.06
N THR A 189 -8.80 -1.49 -3.81
CA THR A 189 -8.62 -0.14 -3.29
C THR A 189 -9.94 0.62 -3.42
N PRO A 190 -10.35 1.42 -2.42
CA PRO A 190 -11.45 2.35 -2.60
C PRO A 190 -11.12 3.35 -3.73
N ASP A 191 -12.14 3.87 -4.41
CA ASP A 191 -12.01 4.89 -5.47
C ASP A 191 -11.54 6.25 -4.92
#